data_AF-A0A960YMT2-F1
#
_entry.id   AF-A0A960YMT2-F1
#
_cell.length_a   1.000
_cell.length_b   1.000
_cell.length_c   1.000
_cell.angle_alpha   90.00
_cell.angle_beta   90.00
_cell.angle_gamma   90.00
#
_symmetry.space_group_name_H-M   'P 1'
#
loop_
_entity.id
_entity.type
_entity.pdbx_description
1 polymer ?
#
loop_
_entity_poly.entity_id
_entity_poly.type
_entity_poly.pdbx_seq_one_letter_code
_entity_poly.pdbx_strand_id
1 'polypeptide(L)'
;LEAAKQAGAVTINIGLFLNAVIGFLLVAIALFFVVRALNAARKKEDPVSTARPCPECTLSISTEARRCPYCTSKVTPLAKS
;
A
#
# COMPACT_ATOMS: atom_id res chain seq x y z
N LEU A 1 35.60 -36.80 19.38
CA LEU A 1 34.30 -36.19 19.01
C LEU A 1 33.41 -35.86 20.23
N GLU A 2 33.98 -35.82 21.45
CA GLU A 2 33.23 -35.75 22.72
C GLU A 2 33.47 -34.46 23.53
N ALA A 3 33.93 -33.37 22.90
CA ALA A 3 34.26 -32.12 23.61
C ALA A 3 33.27 -30.95 23.38
N ALA A 4 32.09 -31.21 22.79
CA ALA A 4 31.06 -30.19 22.53
C ALA A 4 29.75 -30.44 23.30
N LYS A 5 29.76 -31.28 24.34
CA LYS A 5 28.60 -31.55 25.20
C LYS A 5 28.70 -30.92 26.60
N GLN A 6 29.78 -30.20 26.91
CA GLN A 6 30.08 -29.64 28.24
C GLN A 6 29.98 -28.11 28.32
N ALA A 7 29.03 -27.50 27.59
CA ALA A 7 28.56 -26.15 27.89
C ALA A 7 27.08 -26.28 28.32
N GLY A 8 26.83 -26.00 29.61
CA GLY A 8 25.66 -26.43 30.36
C GLY A 8 24.28 -26.25 29.69
N ALA A 9 23.49 -27.31 29.74
CA ALA A 9 22.08 -27.33 30.18
C ALA A 9 21.08 -26.32 29.59
N VAL A 10 21.31 -25.77 28.39
CA VAL A 10 20.30 -25.04 27.61
C VAL A 10 20.28 -25.51 26.14
N THR A 11 20.66 -26.77 25.91
CA THR A 11 20.84 -27.36 24.59
C THR A 11 19.62 -28.13 24.06
N ILE A 12 18.55 -28.33 24.85
CA ILE A 12 17.39 -29.13 24.42
C ILE A 12 16.27 -28.32 23.75
N ASN A 13 16.15 -26.99 23.96
CA ASN A 13 15.07 -26.20 23.34
C ASN A 13 15.45 -24.84 22.78
N ILE A 14 16.63 -24.28 23.11
CA ILE A 14 17.03 -23.00 22.50
C ILE A 14 17.33 -23.16 21.02
N GLY A 15 17.96 -24.25 20.57
CA GLY A 15 18.22 -24.45 19.14
C GLY A 15 16.95 -24.42 18.31
N LEU A 16 15.90 -25.12 18.76
CA LEU A 16 14.61 -25.17 18.09
C LEU A 16 13.84 -23.84 18.19
N PHE A 17 13.82 -23.22 19.37
CA PHE A 17 13.18 -21.92 19.58
C PHE A 17 13.85 -20.82 18.75
N LEU A 18 15.18 -20.76 18.76
CA LEU A 18 15.94 -19.78 18.00
C LEU A 18 15.77 -20.01 16.49
N ASN A 19 15.74 -21.26 16.03
CA ASN A 19 15.45 -21.59 14.63
C ASN A 19 14.03 -21.16 14.23
N ALA A 20 13.04 -21.37 15.09
CA ALA A 20 11.67 -20.89 14.86
C ALA A 20 11.60 -19.36 14.80
N VAL A 21 12.30 -18.66 15.71
CA VAL A 21 12.37 -17.19 15.73
C VAL A 21 13.09 -16.65 14.50
N ILE A 22 14.24 -17.22 14.13
CA ILE A 22 14.99 -16.82 12.94
C ILE A 22 14.16 -17.07 11.68
N GLY A 23 13.53 -18.25 11.57
CA GLY A 23 12.64 -18.58 10.45
C GLY A 23 11.45 -17.63 10.35
N PHE A 24 10.80 -17.31 11.48
CA PHE A 24 9.71 -16.34 11.53
C PHE A 24 10.17 -14.95 11.07
N LEU A 25 11.33 -14.47 11.55
CA LEU A 25 11.89 -13.19 11.15
C LEU A 25 12.24 -13.15 9.66
N LEU A 26 12.82 -14.23 9.10
CA LEU A 26 13.13 -14.31 7.68
C LEU A 26 11.86 -14.22 6.82
N VAL A 27 10.82 -14.98 7.16
CA VAL A 27 9.54 -14.95 6.43
C VAL A 27 8.85 -13.60 6.59
N ALA A 28 8.86 -13.01 7.79
CA ALA A 28 8.27 -11.69 8.04
C ALA A 28 8.98 -10.60 7.23
N ILE A 29 10.31 -10.60 7.20
CA ILE A 29 11.11 -9.66 6.40
C ILE A 29 10.85 -9.88 4.91
N ALA A 30 10.83 -11.13 4.43
CA ALA A 30 10.54 -11.44 3.04
C ALA A 30 9.15 -10.95 2.62
N LEU A 31 8.11 -11.26 3.40
CA LEU A 31 6.73 -10.78 3.15
C LEU A 31 6.65 -9.25 3.19
N PHE A 32 7.33 -8.60 4.13
CA PHE A 32 7.39 -7.14 4.20
C PHE A 32 7.94 -6.52 2.92
N PHE A 33 9.06 -7.04 2.41
CA PHE A 33 9.63 -6.57 1.14
C PHE A 33 8.72 -6.84 -0.06
N VAL A 34 8.07 -8.01 -0.11
CA VAL A 34 7.09 -8.34 -1.17
C VAL A 34 5.91 -7.37 -1.15
N VAL A 35 5.28 -7.15 0.00
CA VAL A 35 4.14 -6.22 0.13
C VAL A 35 4.57 -4.80 -0.18
N ARG A 36 5.75 -4.37 0.27
CA ARG A 36 6.32 -3.06 -0.05
C ARG A 36 6.56 -2.91 -1.55
N ALA A 37 7.12 -3.92 -2.21
CA ALA A 37 7.36 -3.91 -3.65
C ALA A 37 6.05 -3.86 -4.43
N LEU A 38 5.04 -4.63 -4.04
CA LEU A 38 3.71 -4.59 -4.65
C LEU A 38 3.04 -3.22 -4.43
N ASN A 39 3.11 -2.66 -3.22
CA ASN A 39 2.56 -1.34 -2.93
C ASN A 39 3.31 -0.21 -3.67
N ALA A 40 4.61 -0.35 -3.90
CA ALA A 40 5.39 0.60 -4.69
C ALA A 40 5.14 0.46 -6.20
N ALA A 41 4.96 -0.77 -6.68
CA ALA A 41 4.63 -1.08 -8.07
C ALA A 41 3.18 -0.74 -8.43
N ARG A 42 2.28 -0.73 -7.43
CA ARG A 42 1.02 0.02 -7.48
C ARG A 42 1.37 1.50 -7.52
N LYS A 43 1.77 1.96 -8.70
CA LYS A 43 1.76 3.38 -9.05
C LYS A 43 0.38 3.86 -8.61
N LYS A 44 0.34 4.78 -7.64
CA LYS A 44 -0.87 5.59 -7.44
C LYS A 44 -1.09 6.21 -8.81
N GLU A 45 -2.02 5.66 -9.57
CA GLU A 45 -2.69 6.46 -10.57
C GLU A 45 -3.22 7.60 -9.73
N ASP A 46 -2.51 8.74 -9.78
CA ASP A 46 -3.08 10.00 -9.33
C ASP A 46 -4.47 9.98 -9.95
N PRO A 47 -5.56 9.96 -9.15
CA PRO A 47 -6.88 9.89 -9.71
C PRO A 47 -6.93 11.10 -10.63
N VAL A 48 -6.85 10.86 -11.94
CA VAL A 48 -6.83 11.89 -12.98
C VAL A 48 -7.94 12.80 -12.56
N SER A 49 -7.65 14.03 -12.12
CA SER A 49 -8.57 14.81 -11.31
C SER A 49 -9.90 14.91 -12.04
N THR A 50 -10.80 13.98 -11.75
CA THR A 50 -12.09 13.86 -12.42
C THR A 50 -12.99 14.96 -11.94
N ALA A 51 -12.55 15.70 -10.91
CA ALA A 51 -13.19 16.84 -10.33
C ALA A 51 -12.50 18.14 -10.78
N ARG A 52 -13.32 19.12 -11.16
CA ARG A 52 -12.92 20.50 -11.44
C ARG A 52 -13.89 21.47 -10.75
N PRO A 53 -13.50 22.70 -10.45
CA PRO A 53 -14.45 23.70 -9.97
C PRO A 53 -15.42 24.10 -11.09
N CYS A 54 -16.70 24.26 -10.72
CA CYS A 54 -17.71 24.88 -11.57
C CYS A 54 -17.43 26.39 -11.71
N PRO A 55 -17.49 26.99 -12.92
CA PRO A 55 -17.23 28.42 -13.11
C PRO A 55 -18.28 29.32 -12.46
N GLU A 56 -19.51 28.82 -12.26
CA GLU A 56 -20.62 29.61 -11.72
C GLU A 56 -20.66 29.56 -10.19
N CYS A 57 -20.56 28.36 -9.62
CA CYS A 57 -20.77 28.16 -8.19
C CYS A 57 -19.53 27.69 -7.43
N THR A 58 -18.38 27.50 -8.09
CA THR A 58 -17.09 27.05 -7.51
C THR A 58 -17.07 25.65 -6.86
N LEU A 59 -18.21 24.98 -6.74
CA LEU A 59 -18.29 23.61 -6.24
C LEU A 59 -17.62 22.62 -7.21
N SER A 60 -17.13 21.52 -6.65
CA SER A 60 -16.44 20.45 -7.38
C SER A 60 -17.41 19.63 -8.24
N ILE A 61 -17.21 19.63 -9.54
CA ILE A 61 -18.03 18.92 -10.55
C ILE A 61 -17.16 18.01 -11.41
N SER A 62 -17.77 16.99 -12.02
CA SER A 62 -17.04 16.11 -12.95
C SER A 62 -16.48 16.89 -14.14
N THR A 63 -15.29 16.53 -14.63
CA THR A 63 -14.69 17.06 -15.87
C THR A 63 -15.56 16.78 -17.10
N GLU A 64 -16.41 15.76 -17.05
CA GLU A 64 -17.36 15.39 -18.11
C GLU A 64 -18.76 16.01 -17.93
N ALA A 65 -18.99 16.72 -16.82
CA ALA A 65 -20.31 17.29 -16.54
C ALA A 65 -20.71 18.30 -17.63
N ARG A 66 -21.92 18.12 -18.19
CA ARG A 66 -22.58 19.09 -19.09
C ARG A 66 -23.51 20.05 -18.34
N ARG A 67 -23.93 19.67 -17.13
CA ARG A 67 -24.79 20.46 -16.25
C ARG A 67 -24.36 20.29 -14.80
N CYS A 68 -24.27 21.38 -14.06
CA CYS A 68 -23.86 21.35 -12.66
C CYS A 68 -25.00 20.80 -11.78
N PRO A 69 -24.75 19.80 -10.90
CA PRO A 69 -25.79 19.27 -10.01
C PRO A 69 -26.17 20.22 -8.87
N TYR A 70 -25.30 21.16 -8.51
CA TYR A 70 -25.51 22.06 -7.38
C TYR A 70 -26.26 23.34 -7.76
N CYS A 71 -25.93 23.95 -8.92
CA CYS A 71 -26.53 25.19 -9.37
C CYS A 71 -27.35 25.06 -10.66
N THR A 72 -27.43 23.86 -11.24
CA THR A 72 -28.17 23.54 -12.48
C THR A 72 -27.73 24.31 -13.73
N SER A 73 -26.63 25.07 -13.69
CA SER A 73 -26.07 25.78 -14.84
C SER A 73 -25.52 24.82 -15.89
N LYS A 74 -25.57 25.21 -17.16
CA LYS A 74 -24.92 24.49 -18.26
C LYS A 74 -23.41 24.77 -18.19
N VAL A 75 -22.59 23.73 -18.23
CA VAL A 75 -21.13 23.84 -18.10
C VAL A 75 -20.46 23.04 -19.22
N THR A 76 -19.34 23.56 -19.74
CA THR A 76 -18.59 22.90 -20.81
C THR A 76 -17.76 21.72 -20.25
N PRO A 77 -17.86 20.50 -20.81
CA PRO A 77 -16.97 19.40 -20.45
C PRO A 77 -15.52 19.74 -20.82
N LEU A 78 -14.57 19.45 -19.91
CA LEU A 78 -13.13 19.64 -20.12
C LEU A 78 -12.37 18.33 -20.39
N ALA A 79 -13.06 17.18 -20.34
CA ALA A 79 -12.46 15.91 -20.73
C ALA A 79 -12.17 15.89 -22.23
N LYS A 80 -10.89 15.69 -22.55
CA LYS A 80 -10.28 15.68 -23.88
C LYS A 80 -10.92 14.61 -24.77
N SER A 81 -11.19 14.95 -26.04
CA SER A 81 -11.53 14.01 -27.11
C SER A 81 -10.47 12.93 -27.31
#